data_AF-A0A011QJ66-F1
#
_entry.id   AF-A0A011QJ66-F1
#
_cell.length_a   1.000
_cell.length_b   1.000
_cell.length_c   1.000
_cell.angle_alpha   90.00
_cell.angle_beta   90.00
_cell.angle_gamma   90.00
#
_symmetry.space_group_name_H-M   'P 1'
#
loop_
_entity.id
_entity.type
_entity.pdbx_description
1 polymer ?
#
loop_
_entity_poly.entity_id
_entity_poly.type
_entity_poly.pdbx_seq_one_letter_code
_entity_poly.pdbx_strand_id
1 'polypeptide(L)'
;MPKISPTEPCDLKDLAARLAAKPKILAKVVEMLELVENAEGDLRRADEAERRVTEILRGTGHEILTGWAEQVAEVVTNETQSAEPVVGHAKKKFSGIRPTER
;
A
#
# COMPACT_ATOMS: atom_id res chain seq x y z
N MET A 1 10.32 -14.43 -4.71
CA MET A 1 10.31 -13.79 -3.38
C MET A 1 11.75 -13.42 -3.05
N PRO A 2 12.07 -12.13 -2.80
CA PRO A 2 13.42 -11.80 -2.37
C PRO A 2 13.64 -12.42 -0.99
N LYS A 3 14.63 -13.31 -0.90
CA LYS A 3 15.09 -13.89 0.35
C LYS A 3 15.77 -12.76 1.12
N ILE A 4 15.16 -12.29 2.19
CA ILE A 4 15.86 -11.41 3.14
C ILE A 4 16.75 -12.34 3.94
N SER A 5 17.95 -12.58 3.43
CA SER A 5 19.03 -13.23 4.15
C SER A 5 19.54 -12.25 5.22
N PRO A 6 19.47 -12.56 6.52
CA PRO A 6 19.94 -11.66 7.55
C PRO A 6 21.46 -11.85 7.73
N THR A 7 22.26 -11.41 6.76
CA THR A 7 23.74 -11.45 6.93
C THR A 7 24.55 -10.50 6.04
N GLU A 8 23.95 -9.78 5.09
CA GLU A 8 24.66 -8.66 4.47
C GLU A 8 24.29 -7.36 5.20
N PRO A 9 25.27 -6.49 5.54
CA PRO A 9 24.94 -5.17 6.06
C PRO A 9 24.06 -4.51 5.01
N CYS A 10 22.79 -4.29 5.34
CA CYS A 10 21.92 -3.45 4.54
C CYS A 10 22.69 -2.14 4.35
N ASP A 11 23.07 -1.81 3.10
CA ASP A 11 23.77 -0.56 2.84
C ASP A 11 22.86 0.55 3.38
N LEU A 12 23.30 1.19 4.47
CA LEU A 12 22.50 2.19 5.17
C LEU A 12 22.09 3.30 4.21
N LYS A 13 22.89 3.56 3.16
CA LYS A 13 22.57 4.52 2.11
C LYS A 13 21.42 4.04 1.23
N ASP A 14 21.41 2.76 0.82
CA ASP A 14 20.30 2.18 0.06
C ASP A 14 19.01 2.19 0.88
N LEU A 15 19.09 1.78 2.16
CA LEU A 15 17.93 1.82 3.05
C LEU A 15 17.39 3.24 3.22
N ALA A 16 18.28 4.21 3.48
CA ALA A 16 17.90 5.61 3.60
C ALA A 16 17.26 6.14 2.32
N ALA A 17 17.81 5.81 1.15
CA ALA A 17 17.25 6.21 -0.14
C ALA A 17 15.85 5.61 -0.38
N ARG A 18 15.68 4.32 -0.07
CA ARG A 18 14.39 3.61 -0.20
C ARG A 18 13.32 4.17 0.76
N LEU A 19 13.70 4.53 1.98
CA LEU A 19 12.81 5.16 2.95
C LEU A 19 12.49 6.61 2.56
N ALA A 20 13.46 7.37 2.04
CA ALA A 20 13.23 8.73 1.53
C ALA A 20 12.23 8.76 0.37
N ALA A 21 12.22 7.73 -0.48
CA ALA A 21 11.22 7.57 -1.54
C ALA A 21 9.81 7.22 -1.03
N LYS A 22 9.65 6.88 0.26
CA LYS A 22 8.38 6.46 0.88
C LYS A 22 8.16 7.23 2.19
N PRO A 23 7.85 8.53 2.14
CA PRO A 23 7.83 9.41 3.31
C PRO A 23 6.85 8.96 4.40
N LYS A 24 5.71 8.37 4.02
CA LYS A 24 4.72 7.86 4.98
C LYS A 24 5.24 6.65 5.76
N ILE A 25 6.00 5.75 5.12
CA ILE A 25 6.65 4.61 5.78
C ILE A 25 7.81 5.09 6.65
N LEU A 26 8.60 6.05 6.18
CA LEU A 26 9.66 6.67 6.97
C LEU A 26 9.11 7.26 8.28
N ALA A 27 8.01 8.00 8.22
CA ALA A 27 7.36 8.55 9.41
C ALA A 27 6.97 7.46 10.42
N LYS A 28 6.49 6.30 9.95
CA LYS A 28 6.15 5.16 10.82
C LYS A 28 7.38 4.49 11.45
N VAL A 29 8.48 4.38 10.71
CA VAL A 29 9.75 3.88 11.26
C VAL A 29 10.28 4.81 12.35
N VAL A 30 10.20 6.13 12.13
CA VAL A 30 10.60 7.13 13.14
C VAL A 30 9.70 7.02 14.38
N GLU A 31 8.38 6.94 14.22
CA GLU A 31 7.43 6.78 15.33
C GLU A 31 7.71 5.50 16.16
N MET A 32 8.13 4.41 15.52
CA MET A 32 8.57 3.19 16.22
C MET A 32 9.87 3.38 16.99
N LEU A 33 10.83 4.14 16.46
CA LEU A 33 12.08 4.43 17.14
C LEU A 33 11.86 5.30 18.37
N GLU A 34 11.05 6.36 18.25
CA GLU A 34 10.67 7.24 19.36
C GLU A 34 10.01 6.48 20.50
N LEU A 35 9.16 5.49 20.17
CA LEU A 35 8.56 4.59 21.14
C LEU A 35 9.60 3.74 21.88
N VAL A 36 10.54 3.12 21.16
CA VAL A 36 11.61 2.28 21.75
C VAL A 36 12.52 3.10 22.65
N GLU A 37 12.82 4.32 22.24
CA GLU A 37 13.63 5.27 23.00
C GLU A 37 12.86 5.87 24.18
N ASN A 38 11.52 5.69 24.22
CA ASN A 38 10.62 6.40 25.12
C ASN A 38 10.95 7.90 25.11
N ALA A 39 11.07 8.49 23.92
CA ALA A 39 11.63 9.83 23.73
C ALA A 39 10.86 10.92 24.50
N GLU A 40 9.56 10.74 24.71
CA GLU A 40 8.71 11.65 25.49
C GLU A 40 8.70 11.33 27.00
N GLY A 41 9.20 10.17 27.42
CA GLY A 41 9.23 9.73 28.82
C GLY A 41 7.85 9.49 29.44
N ASP A 42 6.82 9.37 28.60
CA ASP A 42 5.41 9.31 28.94
C ASP A 42 4.94 7.86 29.22
N LEU A 43 5.59 6.86 28.62
CA LEU A 43 5.29 5.44 28.85
C LEU A 43 5.76 4.97 30.24
N ARG A 44 4.91 5.19 31.25
CA ARG A 44 5.21 4.83 32.65
C ARG A 44 4.60 3.49 33.07
N ARG A 45 3.66 2.97 32.28
CA ARG A 45 2.94 1.73 32.58
C ARG A 45 2.92 0.81 31.37
N ALA A 46 2.85 -0.49 31.63
CA ALA A 46 2.85 -1.51 30.59
C ALA A 46 1.61 -1.43 29.69
N ASP A 47 0.43 -1.13 30.25
CA ASP A 47 -0.83 -1.02 29.51
C ASP A 47 -0.83 0.16 28.52
N GLU A 48 -0.16 1.25 28.88
CA GLU A 48 0.03 2.41 28.02
C GLU A 48 1.00 2.11 26.86
N ALA A 49 2.13 1.46 27.18
CA ALA A 49 3.09 1.01 26.18
C ALA A 49 2.44 0.02 25.19
N GLU A 50 1.68 -0.97 25.68
CA GLU A 50 0.96 -1.94 24.86
C GLU A 50 -0.04 -1.26 23.91
N ARG A 51 -0.79 -0.28 24.42
CA ARG A 51 -1.74 0.48 23.61
C ARG A 51 -1.02 1.25 22.51
N ARG A 52 0.06 1.94 22.84
CA ARG A 52 0.83 2.74 21.88
C ARG A 52 1.48 1.86 20.81
N VAL A 53 2.07 0.72 21.18
CA VAL A 53 2.59 -0.29 20.24
C VAL A 53 1.49 -0.75 19.28
N THR A 54 0.32 -1.09 19.82
CA THR A 54 -0.80 -1.58 19.02
C THR A 54 -1.24 -0.54 17.99
N GLU A 55 -1.35 0.73 18.38
CA GLU A 55 -1.76 1.80 17.46
C GLU A 55 -0.72 2.03 16.35
N ILE A 56 0.56 2.07 16.69
CA ILE A 56 1.64 2.24 15.71
C ILE A 56 1.63 1.09 14.71
N LEU A 57 1.49 -0.16 15.18
CA LEU A 57 1.43 -1.34 14.30
C LEU A 57 0.18 -1.32 13.40
N ARG A 58 -0.98 -0.92 13.92
CA ARG A 58 -2.21 -0.78 13.11
C ARG A 58 -2.05 0.28 12.02
N GLY A 59 -1.56 1.47 12.39
CA GLY A 59 -1.32 2.55 11.43
C GLY A 59 -0.27 2.19 10.38
N THR A 60 0.79 1.49 10.79
CA THR A 60 1.83 1.01 9.87
C THR A 60 1.28 -0.04 8.91
N GLY A 61 0.52 -1.01 9.42
CA GLY A 61 -0.13 -2.03 8.59
C GLY A 61 -1.08 -1.41 7.56
N HIS A 62 -1.85 -0.40 7.96
CA HIS A 62 -2.72 0.34 7.04
C HIS A 62 -1.91 0.99 5.91
N GLU A 63 -0.82 1.69 6.24
CA GLU A 63 0.01 2.37 5.25
C GLU A 63 0.68 1.38 4.27
N ILE A 64 1.18 0.25 4.78
CA ILE A 64 1.77 -0.81 3.94
C ILE A 64 0.73 -1.36 2.96
N LEU A 65 -0.47 -1.67 3.45
CA LEU A 65 -1.54 -2.22 2.61
C LEU A 65 -2.03 -1.22 1.56
N THR A 66 -2.16 0.06 1.93
CA THR A 66 -2.51 1.13 0.98
C THR A 66 -1.47 1.26 -0.11
N GLY A 67 -0.18 1.37 0.25
CA GLY A 67 0.90 1.47 -0.73
C GLY A 67 1.02 0.24 -1.63
N TRP A 68 0.76 -0.96 -1.10
CA TRP A 68 0.68 -2.18 -1.91
C TRP A 68 -0.48 -2.14 -2.90
N ALA A 69 -1.67 -1.72 -2.46
CA ALA A 69 -2.85 -1.62 -3.32
C ALA A 69 -2.65 -0.60 -4.45
N GLU A 70 -2.03 0.55 -4.16
CA GLU A 70 -1.67 1.57 -5.16
C GLU A 70 -0.75 1.00 -6.23
N GLN A 71 0.31 0.28 -5.82
CA GLN A 71 1.26 -0.32 -6.76
C GLN A 71 0.61 -1.41 -7.63
N VAL A 72 -0.27 -2.23 -7.06
CA VAL A 72 -1.03 -3.23 -7.84
C VAL A 72 -1.94 -2.55 -8.86
N ALA A 73 -2.63 -1.48 -8.46
CA ALA A 73 -3.50 -0.72 -9.36
C ALA A 73 -2.72 -0.07 -10.53
N GLU A 74 -1.54 0.49 -10.26
CA GLU A 74 -0.66 1.05 -11.28
C GLU A 74 -0.20 -0.01 -12.29
N VAL A 75 0.20 -1.20 -11.83
CA VAL A 75 0.60 -2.30 -12.72
C VAL A 75 -0.56 -2.73 -13.62
N VAL A 76 -1.74 -2.97 -13.05
CA VAL A 76 -2.91 -3.41 -13.82
C VAL A 76 -3.35 -2.36 -14.83
N THR A 77 -3.37 -1.07 -14.44
CA THR A 77 -3.76 0.02 -15.35
C THR A 77 -2.77 0.18 -16.51
N ASN A 78 -1.47 0.09 -16.25
CA ASN A 78 -0.44 0.15 -17.29
C ASN A 78 -0.49 -1.06 -18.24
N GLU A 79 -0.78 -2.26 -17.72
CA GLU A 79 -1.00 -3.46 -18.55
C GLU A 79 -2.24 -3.31 -19.44
N THR A 80 -3.32 -2.71 -18.92
CA THR A 80 -4.57 -2.51 -19.66
C THR A 80 -4.43 -1.43 -20.75
N GLN A 81 -3.60 -0.40 -20.53
CA GLN A 81 -3.29 0.62 -21.53
C GLN A 81 -2.30 0.13 -22.60
N SER A 82 -1.47 -0.86 -22.27
CA SER A 82 -0.53 -1.48 -23.21
C SER A 82 -1.17 -2.61 -24.03
N ALA A 83 -2.34 -3.11 -23.62
CA ALA A 83 -3.16 -4.00 -24.43
C ALA A 83 -3.82 -3.21 -25.58
N GLU A 84 -3.84 -3.79 -26.78
CA GLU A 84 -4.42 -3.17 -27.99
C GLU A 84 -5.80 -2.54 -27.72
N PRO A 85 -6.13 -1.41 -28.37
CA PRO A 85 -7.42 -0.76 -28.19
C PRO A 85 -8.54 -1.75 -28.51
N VAL A 86 -9.28 -2.15 -27.48
CA VAL A 86 -10.48 -2.97 -27.65
C VAL A 86 -11.44 -2.17 -28.53
N VAL A 87 -11.60 -2.62 -29.78
CA VAL A 87 -12.53 -2.04 -30.74
C VAL A 87 -13.93 -2.13 -30.14
N GLY A 88 -14.45 -0.99 -29.69
CA GLY A 88 -15.79 -0.88 -29.11
C GLY A 88 -16.81 -1.39 -30.11
N HIS A 89 -17.46 -2.52 -29.80
CA HIS A 89 -18.54 -3.04 -30.60
C HIS A 89 -19.64 -1.98 -30.73
N ALA A 90 -20.05 -1.77 -31.98
CA ALA A 90 -21.08 -0.84 -32.41
C ALA A 90 -22.33 -0.86 -31.52
N LYS A 91 -22.97 0.31 -31.40
CA LYS A 91 -24.26 0.51 -30.72
C LYS A 91 -25.27 -0.57 -31.16
N LYS A 92 -25.66 -1.44 -30.23
CA LYS A 92 -26.71 -2.45 -30.44
C LYS A 92 -28.02 -1.72 -30.72
N LYS A 93 -28.43 -1.64 -31.98
CA LYS A 93 -29.71 -1.03 -32.40
C LYS A 93 -30.80 -2.07 -32.21
N PHE A 94 -31.42 -2.09 -31.03
CA PHE A 94 -32.63 -2.90 -30.83
C PHE A 94 -33.82 -2.17 -31.47
N SER A 95 -34.26 -2.59 -32.65
CA SER A 95 -35.57 -2.25 -33.18
C SER A 95 -36.55 -3.31 -32.67
N GLY A 96 -37.44 -2.93 -31.76
CA GLY A 96 -38.34 -3.84 -31.05
C GLY A 96 -39.09 -4.85 -31.94
N ILE A 97 -39.49 -5.95 -31.33
CA ILE A 97 -40.27 -7.02 -31.97
C ILE A 97 -41.64 -6.42 -32.34
N ARG A 98 -42.05 -6.54 -33.62
CA ARG A 98 -43.39 -6.09 -34.04
C ARG A 98 -44.45 -7.02 -33.42
N PRO A 99 -45.58 -6.50 -32.93
CA PRO A 99 -46.69 -7.35 -32.52
C PRO A 99 -47.24 -8.08 -33.74
N THR A 100 -47.20 -9.41 -33.73
CA THR A 100 -47.98 -10.22 -34.67
C THR A 100 -49.38 -10.37 -34.11
N GLU A 101 -50.31 -9.56 -34.59
CA GLU A 101 -51.74 -9.88 -34.52
C GLU A 101 -52.04 -10.90 -35.62
N ARG A 102 -52.39 -12.13 -35.23
CA ARG A 102 -53.48 -12.89 -35.85
C ARG A 102 -53.88 -14.09 -35.01
#